data_AF-A0AA36DND6-F1
#
_entry.id   AF-A0AA36DND6-F1
#
_cell.length_a   1.000
_cell.length_b   1.000
_cell.length_c   1.000
_cell.angle_alpha   90.00
_cell.angle_beta   90.00
_cell.angle_gamma   90.00
#
_symmetry.space_group_name_H-M   'P 1'
#
loop_
_entity.id
_entity.type
_entity.pdbx_description
1 polymer ?
#
loop_
_entity_poly.entity_id
_entity_poly.type
_entity_poly.pdbx_seq_one_letter_code
_entity_poly.pdbx_strand_id
1 'polypeptide(L)'
;MLTNNSRMLASLLLVGLYMGLYQAATAEYSCSGTTLAAGERILMEALHDMRRREVASGIVNNGISGKKLLQAKNIKKMNYDCALEEDAQKVAESCTLTQTPEDKRPLYGENIAVIEPKGATLSNGELLANVSFEQLSQDGYHTVKQNASKCSKRSGSRGP
;
A
#
# COMPACT_ATOMS: atom_id res chain seq x y z
N MET A 1 -14.01 -46.44 13.19
CA MET A 1 -15.06 -45.40 13.14
C MET A 1 -14.75 -44.38 14.22
N LEU A 2 -14.36 -43.15 13.87
CA LEU A 2 -14.21 -42.07 14.86
C LEU A 2 -15.60 -41.58 15.28
N THR A 3 -15.84 -41.43 16.58
CA THR A 3 -17.12 -40.93 17.09
C THR A 3 -17.31 -39.46 16.66
N ASN A 4 -18.56 -39.01 16.53
CA ASN A 4 -18.86 -37.62 16.14
C ASN A 4 -18.16 -36.59 17.03
N ASN A 5 -17.97 -36.91 18.32
CA ASN A 5 -17.25 -36.08 19.28
C ASN A 5 -15.76 -35.97 18.96
N SER A 6 -15.11 -37.05 18.54
CA SER A 6 -13.70 -37.04 18.13
C SER A 6 -13.49 -36.23 16.83
N ARG A 7 -14.46 -36.22 15.92
CA ARG A 7 -14.41 -35.40 14.68
C ARG A 7 -14.61 -33.90 14.97
N MET A 8 -15.48 -33.58 15.92
CA MET A 8 -15.73 -32.20 16.34
C MET A 8 -14.53 -31.59 17.07
N LEU A 9 -13.89 -32.34 17.97
CA LEU A 9 -12.67 -31.90 18.66
C LEU A 9 -11.51 -31.69 17.67
N ALA A 10 -11.30 -32.60 16.72
CA ALA A 10 -10.29 -32.43 15.68
C ALA A 10 -10.55 -31.18 14.82
N SER A 11 -11.82 -30.91 14.49
CA SER A 11 -12.21 -29.72 13.72
C SER A 11 -12.01 -28.42 14.49
N LEU A 12 -12.35 -28.39 15.79
CA LEU A 12 -12.14 -27.22 16.64
C LEU A 12 -10.66 -26.92 16.86
N LEU A 13 -9.81 -27.94 17.01
CA LEU A 13 -8.36 -27.77 17.10
C LEU A 13 -7.78 -27.21 15.79
N LEU A 14 -8.23 -27.69 14.63
CA LEU A 14 -7.81 -27.16 13.33
C LEU A 14 -8.24 -25.69 13.12
N VAL A 15 -9.48 -25.35 13.50
CA VAL A 15 -9.97 -23.96 13.44
C VAL A 15 -9.19 -23.06 14.41
N GLY A 16 -8.91 -23.52 15.63
CA GLY A 16 -8.13 -22.77 16.63
C GLY A 16 -6.69 -22.51 16.18
N LEU A 17 -6.02 -23.52 15.60
CA LEU A 17 -4.69 -23.36 15.03
C LEU A 17 -4.68 -22.37 13.85
N TYR A 18 -5.68 -22.46 12.97
CA TYR A 18 -5.81 -21.56 11.83
C TYR A 18 -6.05 -20.10 12.27
N MET A 19 -6.97 -19.88 13.22
CA MET A 19 -7.24 -18.55 13.76
C MET A 19 -6.04 -17.97 14.53
N GLY A 20 -5.30 -18.79 15.28
CA GLY A 20 -4.10 -18.36 16.01
C GLY A 20 -2.97 -17.91 15.08
N LEU A 21 -2.74 -18.65 13.99
CA LEU A 21 -1.75 -18.26 12.96
C LEU A 21 -2.16 -16.96 12.25
N TYR A 22 -3.45 -16.75 12.01
CA TYR A 22 -3.97 -15.53 11.39
C TYR A 22 -3.78 -14.29 12.29
N GLN A 23 -4.00 -14.43 13.60
CA GLN A 23 -3.79 -13.33 14.55
C GLN A 23 -2.31 -12.93 14.68
N ALA A 24 -1.39 -13.91 14.69
CA ALA A 24 0.04 -13.61 14.76
C ALA A 24 0.57 -12.86 13.52
N ALA A 25 0.08 -13.21 12.32
CA ALA A 25 0.48 -12.56 11.07
C ALA A 25 0.01 -11.11 10.96
N THR A 26 -1.09 -10.74 11.62
CA THR A 26 -1.64 -9.37 11.56
C THR A 26 -1.10 -8.47 12.67
N ALA A 27 -0.53 -9.03 13.73
CA ALA A 27 0.06 -8.27 14.84
C ALA A 27 1.30 -7.46 14.42
N GLU A 28 2.13 -7.98 13.50
CA GLU A 28 3.30 -7.25 12.98
C GLU A 28 2.90 -5.98 12.20
N TYR A 29 1.71 -5.97 11.61
CA TYR A 29 1.12 -4.83 10.90
C TYR A 29 0.16 -4.02 11.78
N SER A 30 0.30 -4.09 13.11
CA SER A 30 -0.52 -3.30 14.03
C SER A 30 0.18 -1.97 14.36
N CYS A 31 -0.22 -0.90 13.67
CA CYS A 31 0.12 0.46 14.06
C CYS A 31 -1.01 1.06 14.90
N SER A 32 -0.64 1.67 16.03
CA SER A 32 -1.55 2.37 16.93
C SER A 32 -1.69 3.83 16.54
N GLY A 33 -2.86 4.43 16.76
CA GLY A 33 -3.07 5.87 16.57
C GLY A 33 -3.28 6.34 15.12
N THR A 34 -3.32 5.41 14.16
CA THR A 34 -3.56 5.68 12.74
C THR A 34 -4.83 5.01 12.25
N THR A 35 -5.30 5.39 11.06
CA THR A 35 -6.63 4.98 10.55
C THR A 35 -6.61 3.78 9.62
N LEU A 36 -5.43 3.38 9.14
CA LEU A 36 -5.28 2.32 8.13
C LEU A 36 -5.50 0.92 8.74
N ALA A 37 -6.21 0.04 8.03
CA ALA A 37 -6.40 -1.33 8.51
C ALA A 37 -5.14 -2.18 8.30
N ALA A 38 -4.90 -3.18 9.16
CA ALA A 38 -3.75 -4.08 9.02
C ALA A 38 -3.67 -4.76 7.64
N GLY A 39 -4.82 -5.13 7.06
CA GLY A 39 -4.88 -5.69 5.71
C GLY A 39 -4.43 -4.74 4.61
N GLU A 40 -4.68 -3.43 4.75
CA GLU A 40 -4.20 -2.42 3.80
C GLU A 40 -2.70 -2.23 3.90
N ARG A 41 -2.12 -2.31 5.11
CA ARG A 41 -0.67 -2.24 5.32
C ARG A 41 0.07 -3.41 4.64
N ILE A 42 -0.45 -4.63 4.84
CA ILE A 42 0.04 -5.84 4.18
C ILE A 42 -0.02 -5.67 2.66
N LEU A 43 -1.15 -5.17 2.15
CA LEU A 43 -1.34 -4.96 0.72
C LEU A 43 -0.36 -3.92 0.17
N MET A 44 -0.16 -2.81 0.89
CA MET A 44 0.78 -1.76 0.49
C MET A 44 2.21 -2.28 0.42
N GLU A 45 2.71 -2.99 1.43
CA GLU A 45 4.05 -3.61 1.38
C GLU A 45 4.15 -4.60 0.23
N ALA A 46 3.17 -5.51 0.10
CA ALA A 46 3.18 -6.57 -0.90
C ALA A 46 3.19 -6.03 -2.34
N LEU A 47 2.38 -4.99 -2.61
CA LEU A 47 2.33 -4.35 -3.93
C LEU A 47 3.64 -3.64 -4.26
N HIS A 48 4.20 -2.86 -3.32
CA HIS A 48 5.49 -2.20 -3.54
C HIS A 48 6.60 -3.22 -3.82
N ASP A 49 6.68 -4.29 -3.03
CA ASP A 49 7.67 -5.33 -3.23
C ASP A 49 7.47 -6.12 -4.52
N MET A 50 6.23 -6.38 -4.91
CA MET A 50 5.92 -6.98 -6.20
C MET A 50 6.47 -6.13 -7.34
N ARG A 51 6.13 -4.83 -7.36
CA ARG A 51 6.60 -3.89 -8.38
C ARG A 51 8.12 -3.75 -8.39
N ARG A 52 8.74 -3.71 -7.21
CA ARG A 52 10.20 -3.70 -7.05
C ARG A 52 10.86 -4.95 -7.64
N ARG A 53 10.26 -6.13 -7.50
CA ARG A 53 10.71 -7.37 -8.15
C ARG A 53 10.59 -7.30 -9.67
N GLU A 54 9.50 -6.74 -10.19
CA GLU A 54 9.32 -6.56 -11.64
C GLU A 54 10.37 -5.62 -12.25
N VAL A 55 10.68 -4.52 -11.56
CA VAL A 55 11.78 -3.61 -11.97
C VAL A 55 13.11 -4.35 -11.90
N ALA A 56 13.36 -5.09 -10.81
CA ALA A 56 14.59 -5.85 -10.63
C ALA A 56 14.81 -6.92 -11.71
N SER A 57 13.74 -7.50 -12.26
CA SER A 57 13.82 -8.49 -13.34
C SER A 57 13.95 -7.88 -14.74
N GLY A 58 13.81 -6.55 -14.88
CA GLY A 58 13.93 -5.86 -16.17
C GLY A 58 12.76 -6.13 -17.12
N ILE A 59 11.58 -6.51 -16.61
CA ILE A 59 10.40 -6.81 -17.44
C ILE A 59 9.46 -5.61 -17.61
N VAL A 60 9.68 -4.53 -16.87
CA VAL A 60 8.85 -3.32 -16.84
C VAL A 60 9.16 -2.43 -18.05
N ASN A 61 8.13 -1.87 -18.68
CA ASN A 61 8.31 -0.93 -19.80
C ASN A 61 8.89 0.40 -19.31
N ASN A 62 9.72 1.01 -20.14
CA ASN A 62 10.28 2.35 -19.92
C ASN A 62 9.56 3.37 -20.82
N GLY A 63 8.47 3.91 -20.30
CA GLY A 63 7.56 4.77 -21.06
C GLY A 63 6.91 4.05 -22.25
N ILE A 64 6.27 4.82 -23.13
CA ILE A 64 5.62 4.33 -24.35
C ILE A 64 6.59 3.89 -25.46
N SER A 65 7.90 3.94 -25.21
CA SER A 65 8.94 3.68 -26.21
C SER A 65 9.04 2.21 -26.66
N GLY A 66 8.36 1.29 -25.95
CA GLY A 66 8.47 -0.16 -26.15
C GLY A 66 9.75 -0.78 -25.60
N LYS A 67 10.67 0.03 -25.06
CA LYS A 67 11.89 -0.47 -24.38
C LYS A 67 11.57 -0.91 -22.96
N LYS A 68 12.37 -1.84 -22.42
CA LYS A 68 12.31 -2.26 -21.02
C LYS A 68 13.27 -1.45 -20.15
N LEU A 69 12.96 -1.36 -18.86
CA LEU A 69 13.92 -0.93 -17.85
C LEU A 69 15.07 -1.94 -17.75
N LEU A 70 16.26 -1.44 -17.43
CA LEU A 70 17.42 -2.31 -17.22
C LEU A 70 17.21 -3.17 -15.97
N GLN A 71 17.72 -4.40 -16.02
CA GLN A 71 17.75 -5.28 -14.86
C GLN A 71 18.57 -4.66 -13.73
N ALA A 72 17.99 -4.56 -12.54
CA ALA A 72 18.66 -3.98 -11.39
C ALA A 72 19.21 -5.07 -10.45
N LYS A 73 20.47 -4.90 -10.03
CA LYS A 73 21.11 -5.73 -9.00
C LYS A 73 21.09 -4.91 -7.71
N ASN A 74 20.48 -5.41 -6.64
CA ASN A 74 20.33 -4.78 -5.30
C ASN A 74 19.04 -4.00 -4.99
N ILE A 75 17.92 -4.28 -5.65
CA ILE A 75 16.63 -3.79 -5.15
C ILE A 75 16.26 -4.54 -3.87
N LYS A 76 16.19 -3.81 -2.74
CA LYS A 76 15.88 -4.37 -1.42
C LYS A 76 14.37 -4.52 -1.21
N LYS A 77 13.97 -5.51 -0.41
CA LYS A 77 12.61 -5.64 0.11
C LYS A 77 12.27 -4.41 0.98
N MET A 78 11.06 -3.90 0.90
CA MET A 78 10.54 -2.91 1.84
C MET A 78 9.99 -3.58 3.09
N ASN A 79 10.05 -2.88 4.21
CA ASN A 79 9.35 -3.24 5.44
C ASN A 79 8.39 -2.11 5.76
N TYR A 80 7.19 -2.44 6.20
CA TYR A 80 6.25 -1.45 6.69
C TYR A 80 6.74 -0.78 7.98
N ASP A 81 6.58 0.54 8.09
CA ASP A 81 7.02 1.33 9.24
C ASP A 81 5.87 2.22 9.74
N CYS A 82 5.45 2.01 10.99
CA CYS A 82 4.35 2.74 11.60
C CYS A 82 4.64 4.23 11.82
N ALA A 83 5.91 4.61 12.03
CA ALA A 83 6.27 6.03 12.18
C ALA A 83 6.10 6.78 10.85
N LEU A 84 6.45 6.13 9.73
CA LEU A 84 6.20 6.68 8.40
C LEU A 84 4.71 6.73 8.06
N GLU A 85 3.91 5.75 8.52
CA GLU A 85 2.44 5.80 8.39
C GLU A 85 1.87 6.99 9.16
N GLU A 86 2.33 7.25 10.38
CA GLU A 86 1.85 8.37 11.19
C GLU A 86 2.10 9.71 10.50
N ASP A 87 3.28 9.91 9.93
CA ASP A 87 3.60 11.13 9.18
C ASP A 87 2.78 11.24 7.88
N ALA A 88 2.62 10.13 7.15
CA ALA A 88 1.76 10.09 5.97
C ALA A 88 0.28 10.39 6.30
N GLN A 89 -0.22 9.89 7.44
CA GLN A 89 -1.56 10.15 7.94
C GLN A 89 -1.75 11.65 8.23
N LYS A 90 -0.79 12.32 8.88
CA LYS A 90 -0.85 13.78 9.12
C LYS A 90 -0.96 14.56 7.81
N VAL A 91 -0.19 14.17 6.79
CA VAL A 91 -0.25 14.79 5.46
C VAL A 91 -1.60 14.53 4.80
N ALA A 92 -2.11 13.30 4.84
CA ALA A 92 -3.42 12.96 4.29
C ALA A 92 -4.57 13.74 4.98
N GLU A 93 -4.51 13.88 6.30
CA GLU A 93 -5.50 14.62 7.10
C GLU A 93 -5.52 16.12 6.78
N SER A 94 -4.37 16.69 6.37
CA SER A 94 -4.31 18.07 5.89
C SER A 94 -5.17 18.31 4.65
N CYS A 95 -5.54 17.24 3.92
CA CYS A 95 -6.27 17.29 2.65
C CYS A 95 -5.59 18.18 1.60
N THR A 96 -4.25 18.23 1.60
CA THR A 96 -3.45 18.93 0.61
C THR A 96 -2.86 17.96 -0.40
N LEU A 97 -2.49 18.46 -1.58
CA LEU A 97 -1.80 17.69 -2.64
C LEU A 97 -0.36 18.15 -2.81
N THR A 98 0.15 18.77 -1.77
CA THR A 98 1.44 19.40 -1.77
C THR A 98 2.33 18.49 -0.98
N GLN A 99 3.44 18.11 -1.60
CA GLN A 99 4.44 17.35 -0.89
C GLN A 99 4.97 18.15 0.30
N THR A 100 5.26 17.46 1.39
CA THR A 100 5.98 18.02 2.52
C THR A 100 7.33 18.57 2.03
N PRO A 101 7.71 19.82 2.37
CA PRO A 101 9.01 20.38 1.98
C PRO A 101 10.17 19.48 2.41
N GLU A 102 11.19 19.34 1.56
CA GLU A 102 12.27 18.36 1.77
C GLU A 102 13.04 18.57 3.08
N ASP A 103 13.21 19.81 3.51
CA ASP A 103 13.81 20.17 4.81
C ASP A 103 13.01 19.66 6.01
N LYS A 104 11.73 19.35 5.81
CA LYS A 104 10.83 18.77 6.83
C LYS A 104 10.75 17.24 6.75
N ARG A 105 11.35 16.61 5.75
CA ARG A 105 11.41 15.16 5.57
C ARG A 105 12.81 14.65 5.23
N PRO A 106 13.84 14.95 6.05
CA PRO A 106 15.24 14.64 5.72
C PRO A 106 15.55 13.13 5.63
N LEU A 107 14.66 12.27 6.13
CA LEU A 107 14.88 10.82 6.23
C LEU A 107 13.98 10.01 5.30
N TYR A 108 13.04 10.62 4.58
CA TYR A 108 12.08 9.89 3.73
C TYR A 108 11.66 10.66 2.47
N GLY A 109 11.34 9.88 1.44
CA GLY A 109 10.62 10.37 0.26
C GLY A 109 9.12 10.30 0.48
N GLU A 110 8.35 11.03 -0.33
CA GLU A 110 6.89 11.11 -0.17
C GLU A 110 6.20 11.01 -1.52
N ASN A 111 5.25 10.07 -1.63
CA ASN A 111 4.36 9.94 -2.78
C ASN A 111 2.94 10.34 -2.36
N ILE A 112 2.32 11.26 -3.10
CA ILE A 112 0.93 11.68 -2.87
C ILE A 112 0.13 11.35 -4.12
N ALA A 113 -1.02 10.70 -3.94
CA ALA A 113 -2.05 10.65 -4.97
C ALA A 113 -3.43 10.85 -4.37
N VAL A 114 -4.34 11.33 -5.21
CA VAL A 114 -5.77 11.32 -4.92
C VAL A 114 -6.47 10.55 -6.01
N ILE A 115 -7.34 9.67 -5.56
CA ILE A 115 -8.15 8.82 -6.40
C ILE A 115 -9.59 9.28 -6.23
N GLU A 116 -10.23 9.67 -7.34
CA GLU A 116 -11.66 9.90 -7.32
C GLU A 116 -12.38 8.55 -7.20
N PRO A 117 -13.23 8.33 -6.19
CA PRO A 117 -13.91 7.06 -5.99
C PRO A 117 -15.07 6.95 -6.99
N LYS A 118 -14.78 6.64 -8.25
CA LYS A 118 -15.82 6.27 -9.21
C LYS A 118 -15.78 4.76 -9.47
N GLY A 119 -16.63 4.03 -8.77
CA GLY A 119 -16.90 2.61 -9.02
C GLY A 119 -15.75 1.64 -8.72
N ALA A 120 -14.81 2.02 -7.86
CA ALA A 120 -13.64 1.18 -7.56
C ALA A 120 -14.02 -0.08 -6.76
N THR A 121 -13.65 -1.25 -7.29
CA THR A 121 -13.63 -2.53 -6.58
C THR A 121 -12.34 -2.75 -5.77
N LEU A 122 -11.35 -1.86 -5.93
CA LEU A 122 -10.03 -1.93 -5.28
C LEU A 122 -9.95 -0.95 -4.10
N SER A 123 -9.10 -1.26 -3.12
CA SER A 123 -8.83 -0.35 -2.00
C SER A 123 -8.08 0.91 -2.47
N ASN A 124 -8.17 2.00 -1.70
CA ASN A 124 -7.44 3.23 -2.02
C ASN A 124 -5.92 2.99 -2.06
N GLY A 125 -5.39 2.16 -1.16
CA GLY A 125 -3.98 1.78 -1.14
C GLY A 125 -3.55 1.03 -2.41
N GLU A 126 -4.38 0.10 -2.88
CA GLU A 126 -4.10 -0.64 -4.12
C GLU A 126 -4.08 0.26 -5.35
N LEU A 127 -5.05 1.16 -5.45
CA LEU A 127 -5.11 2.15 -6.51
C LEU A 127 -3.89 3.08 -6.47
N LEU A 128 -3.49 3.54 -5.28
CA LEU A 128 -2.31 4.41 -5.11
C LEU A 128 -1.04 3.71 -5.57
N ALA A 129 -0.82 2.46 -5.15
CA ALA A 129 0.35 1.69 -5.52
C ALA A 129 0.40 1.45 -7.05
N ASN A 130 -0.74 1.21 -7.68
CA ASN A 130 -0.82 1.05 -9.14
C ASN A 130 -0.57 2.37 -9.88
N VAL A 131 -1.26 3.45 -9.52
CA VAL A 131 -1.09 4.77 -10.16
C VAL A 131 0.36 5.26 -10.05
N SER A 132 0.97 5.11 -8.87
CA SER A 132 2.37 5.50 -8.66
C SER A 132 3.34 4.70 -9.55
N PHE A 133 3.04 3.43 -9.79
CA PHE A 133 3.88 2.58 -10.63
C PHE A 133 3.63 2.78 -12.13
N GLU A 134 2.40 3.05 -12.53
CA GLU A 134 2.02 3.30 -13.92
C GLU A 134 2.79 4.47 -14.56
N GLN A 135 3.21 5.45 -13.75
CA GLN A 135 4.07 6.55 -14.20
C GLN A 135 5.34 6.06 -14.90
N LEU A 136 5.96 4.97 -14.44
CA LEU A 136 7.14 4.40 -15.10
C LEU A 136 6.84 3.88 -16.50
N SER A 137 5.65 3.33 -16.71
CA SER A 137 5.22 2.81 -18.01
C SER A 137 4.71 3.91 -18.94
N GLN A 138 4.23 5.03 -18.42
CA GLN A 138 3.69 6.14 -19.20
C GLN A 138 4.78 7.16 -19.56
N ASP A 139 5.50 7.65 -18.55
CA ASP A 139 6.44 8.75 -18.68
C ASP A 139 7.86 8.23 -18.94
N GLY A 140 8.25 7.11 -18.32
CA GLY A 140 9.62 6.57 -18.36
C GLY A 140 10.52 7.09 -17.22
N TYR A 141 11.72 6.51 -17.09
CA TYR A 141 12.63 6.71 -15.95
C TYR A 141 13.34 8.11 -15.90
N HIS A 142 12.98 9.07 -16.75
CA HIS A 142 13.64 10.39 -16.82
C HIS A 142 12.68 11.59 -16.88
N THR A 143 11.42 11.38 -16.57
CA THR A 143 10.34 12.37 -16.78
C THR A 143 9.58 12.55 -15.48
N VAL A 144 9.81 13.69 -14.81
CA VAL A 144 9.05 14.08 -13.63
C VAL A 144 7.80 14.83 -14.10
N LYS A 145 6.61 14.26 -13.89
CA LYS A 145 5.34 14.98 -13.98
C LYS A 145 4.53 14.77 -12.70
N GLN A 146 4.53 15.77 -11.83
CA GLN A 146 3.63 15.83 -10.68
C GLN A 146 2.25 16.32 -11.16
N ASN A 147 1.33 15.41 -11.46
CA ASN A 147 -0.06 15.77 -11.75
C ASN A 147 -0.90 15.65 -10.48
N ALA A 148 -1.21 16.78 -9.85
CA ALA A 148 -2.05 16.88 -8.66
C ALA A 148 -3.55 16.97 -9.04
N SER A 149 -4.38 16.03 -8.58
CA SER A 149 -5.86 16.09 -8.67
C SER A 149 -6.50 16.19 -7.28
N LYS A 150 -7.51 17.07 -7.13
CA LYS A 150 -8.10 17.60 -5.88
C LYS A 150 -8.59 16.55 -4.86
N CYS A 151 -8.13 16.64 -3.60
CA CYS A 151 -8.72 15.94 -2.44
C CYS A 151 -10.09 16.54 -2.08
N SER A 152 -11.14 15.72 -1.95
CA SER A 152 -12.47 16.15 -1.50
C SER A 152 -12.67 15.80 -0.03
N LYS A 153 -12.77 16.80 0.86
CA LYS A 153 -13.20 16.60 2.25
C LYS A 153 -14.58 15.94 2.26
N ARG A 154 -14.75 14.82 2.95
CA ARG A 154 -16.10 14.34 3.34
C ARG A 154 -16.66 15.36 4.33
N SER A 155 -17.54 16.24 3.86
CA SER A 155 -18.37 17.05 4.74
C SER A 155 -19.28 16.11 5.53
N GLY A 156 -18.97 15.91 6.81
CA GLY A 156 -19.92 15.29 7.74
C GLY A 156 -21.14 16.18 7.85
N SER A 157 -22.27 15.73 7.31
CA SER A 157 -23.58 16.30 7.57
C SER A 157 -23.97 16.01 9.01
N ARG A 158 -23.58 16.91 9.92
CA ARG A 158 -24.25 17.02 11.22
C ARG A 158 -25.45 17.95 10.98
N GLY A 159 -26.60 17.34 10.70
CA GLY A 159 -27.88 18.05 10.62
C GLY A 159 -28.36 18.48 12.01
N PRO A 160 -29.28 19.46 12.09
CA PRO A 160 -29.76 20.08 13.33
C PRO A 160 -30.49 19.09 14.26
#